data_AF-A0A0Q4U4I7-F1
#
_entry.id   AF-A0A0Q4U4I7-F1
#
_cell.length_a   1.000
_cell.length_b   1.000
_cell.length_c   1.000
_cell.angle_alpha   90.00
_cell.angle_beta   90.00
_cell.angle_gamma   90.00
#
_symmetry.space_group_name_H-M   'P 1'
#
loop_
_entity.id
_entity.type
_entity.pdbx_description
1 polymer ?
#
loop_
_entity_poly.entity_id
_entity_poly.type
_entity_poly.pdbx_seq_one_letter_code
_entity_poly.pdbx_strand_id
1 'polypeptide(L)'
;MWALAKPEPVTKELIAARGDHPAVTATFNPQPSALSLRAARRAVAEVLRADPTAIERAGDAFTGAIIRYNLLSWTGIVGQQGEVIEPTHDVVVPSDENDEIGIVQPGTISAFIAEPRLFEAADREYVLPWTQLDAEKNGFAPSPNGTSEGAMPEADTVTSPATPESSGDVTSAPTESTKPRRKRAKPSGK
;
A
#
# COMPACT_ATOMS: atom_id res chain seq x y z
N MET A 1 8.34 -1.87 -27.67
CA MET A 1 9.73 -1.97 -27.17
C MET A 1 9.89 -0.93 -26.07
N TRP A 2 10.22 -1.32 -24.83
CA TRP A 2 10.41 -0.37 -23.74
C TRP A 2 11.86 0.10 -23.74
N ALA A 3 12.10 1.39 -23.93
CA ALA A 3 13.43 1.97 -23.79
C ALA A 3 13.70 2.20 -22.29
N LEU A 4 14.64 1.44 -21.73
CA LEU A 4 15.09 1.63 -20.36
C LEU A 4 16.35 2.49 -20.38
N ALA A 5 16.23 3.77 -20.01
CA ALA A 5 17.39 4.56 -19.63
C ALA A 5 17.97 3.98 -18.33
N LYS A 6 19.30 3.98 -18.18
CA LYS A 6 19.92 3.67 -16.88
C LYS A 6 19.52 4.80 -15.93
N PRO A 7 18.71 4.53 -14.90
CA PRO A 7 18.23 5.60 -14.06
C PRO A 7 19.36 6.00 -13.10
N GLU A 8 19.65 7.29 -13.02
CA GLU A 8 20.80 7.81 -12.26
C GLU A 8 20.48 7.90 -10.76
N PRO A 9 21.43 7.55 -9.87
CA PRO A 9 21.27 7.77 -8.44
C PRO A 9 20.98 9.23 -8.09
N VAL A 10 20.20 9.44 -7.04
CA VAL A 10 19.79 10.78 -6.59
C VAL A 10 20.37 11.03 -5.21
N THR A 11 21.15 12.10 -5.07
CA THR A 11 21.67 12.55 -3.78
C THR A 11 20.72 13.58 -3.15
N LYS A 12 20.44 13.39 -1.87
CA LYS A 12 19.58 14.25 -1.04
C LYS A 12 20.37 14.75 0.15
N GLU A 13 20.22 16.03 0.46
CA GLU A 13 20.64 16.58 1.74
C GLU A 13 19.55 16.21 2.77
N LEU A 14 19.94 15.48 3.81
CA LEU A 14 19.02 15.06 4.87
C LEU A 14 19.06 16.05 6.04
N ILE A 15 20.26 16.46 6.43
CA ILE A 15 20.49 17.41 7.51
C ILE A 15 21.49 18.45 7.01
N ALA A 16 21.09 19.72 7.06
CA ALA A 16 21.96 20.83 6.69
C ALA A 16 23.17 20.94 7.63
N ALA A 17 24.28 21.45 7.10
CA ALA A 17 25.46 21.75 7.91
C ALA A 17 25.12 22.74 9.03
N ARG A 18 25.69 22.53 10.22
CA ARG A 18 25.45 23.39 11.38
C ARG A 18 26.74 23.63 12.17
N GLY A 19 27.30 24.84 12.02
CA GLY A 19 28.56 25.20 12.68
C GLY A 19 29.67 24.24 12.22
N ASP A 20 30.28 23.54 13.17
CA ASP A 20 31.35 22.58 12.91
C ASP A 20 30.83 21.19 12.49
N HIS A 21 29.52 20.98 12.47
CA HIS A 21 28.93 19.73 12.00
C HIS A 21 28.70 19.78 10.47
N PRO A 22 29.30 18.86 9.69
CA PRO A 22 29.07 18.80 8.26
C PRO A 22 27.61 18.44 7.95
N ALA A 23 27.16 18.77 6.74
CA ALA A 23 25.87 18.31 6.25
C ALA A 23 25.84 16.79 6.15
N VAL A 24 24.68 16.18 6.40
CA VAL A 24 24.43 14.77 6.14
C VAL A 24 23.72 14.66 4.80
N THR A 25 24.35 13.96 3.86
CA THR A 25 23.77 13.67 2.54
C THR A 25 23.64 12.17 2.34
N ALA A 26 22.58 11.72 1.69
CA ALA A 26 22.40 10.32 1.31
C ALA A 26 22.12 10.19 -0.19
N THR A 27 22.73 9.19 -0.81
CA THR A 27 22.48 8.83 -2.22
C THR A 27 21.58 7.62 -2.27
N PHE A 28 20.50 7.74 -3.04
CA PHE A 28 19.51 6.70 -3.20
C PHE A 28 19.42 6.25 -4.66
N ASN A 29 18.84 5.07 -4.88
CA ASN A 29 18.27 4.74 -6.18
C ASN A 29 17.24 5.81 -6.58
N PRO A 30 17.13 6.16 -7.87
CA PRO A 30 16.24 7.22 -8.33
C PRO A 30 14.77 7.00 -7.99
N GLN A 31 14.36 5.75 -7.88
CA GLN A 31 13.02 5.35 -7.49
C GLN A 31 13.07 4.02 -6.75
N PRO A 32 12.11 3.74 -5.84
CA PRO A 32 11.98 2.45 -5.21
C PRO A 32 11.89 1.30 -6.22
N SER A 33 12.81 0.34 -6.09
CA SER A 33 12.80 -0.88 -6.92
C SER A 33 11.62 -1.80 -6.60
N ALA A 34 11.26 -2.69 -7.52
CA ALA A 34 10.24 -3.72 -7.28
C ALA A 34 10.59 -4.66 -6.11
N LEU A 35 11.89 -4.83 -5.81
CA LEU A 35 12.32 -5.57 -4.62
C LEU A 35 12.00 -4.78 -3.34
N SER A 36 12.32 -3.48 -3.31
CA SER A 36 12.02 -2.61 -2.17
C SER A 36 10.53 -2.54 -1.86
N LEU A 37 9.68 -2.42 -2.87
CA LEU A 37 8.22 -2.39 -2.68
C LEU A 37 7.68 -3.72 -2.12
N ARG A 38 8.20 -4.85 -2.59
CA ARG A 38 7.82 -6.16 -2.04
C ARG A 38 8.27 -6.32 -0.60
N ALA A 39 9.48 -5.85 -0.27
CA ALA A 39 9.97 -5.86 1.09
C ALA A 39 9.14 -4.96 2.01
N ALA A 40 8.82 -3.73 1.58
CA ALA A 40 8.00 -2.80 2.35
C ALA A 40 6.59 -3.33 2.62
N ARG A 41 5.94 -3.92 1.61
CA ARG A 41 4.63 -4.57 1.80
C ARG A 41 4.70 -5.76 2.76
N ARG A 42 5.79 -6.53 2.74
CA ARG A 42 5.99 -7.63 3.69
C ARG A 42 6.16 -7.10 5.11
N ALA A 43 6.94 -6.04 5.30
CA ALA A 43 7.15 -5.41 6.61
C ALA A 43 5.84 -4.86 7.18
N VAL A 44 5.05 -4.16 6.37
CA VAL A 44 3.69 -3.72 6.73
C VAL A 44 2.81 -4.90 7.15
N ALA A 45 2.78 -5.95 6.34
CA ALA A 45 1.95 -7.13 6.61
C ALA A 45 2.38 -7.87 7.89
N GLU A 46 3.67 -7.85 8.23
CA GLU A 46 4.19 -8.41 9.48
C GLU A 46 3.68 -7.61 10.69
N VAL A 47 3.81 -6.29 10.66
CA VAL A 47 3.34 -5.41 11.73
C VAL A 47 1.82 -5.54 11.92
N LEU A 48 1.04 -5.45 10.84
CA LEU A 48 -0.42 -5.50 10.92
C LEU A 48 -0.97 -6.89 11.25
N ARG A 49 -0.22 -7.96 10.95
CA ARG A 49 -0.61 -9.32 11.39
C ARG A 49 -0.44 -9.47 12.90
N ALA A 50 0.59 -8.85 13.48
CA ALA A 50 0.81 -8.86 14.92
C ALA A 50 -0.21 -7.95 15.64
N ASP A 51 -0.50 -6.79 15.07
CA ASP A 51 -1.44 -5.81 15.60
C ASP A 51 -2.12 -5.02 14.45
N PRO A 52 -3.38 -5.34 14.10
CA PRO A 52 -4.09 -4.66 13.02
C PRO A 52 -4.31 -3.16 13.23
N THR A 53 -4.14 -2.66 14.46
CA THR A 53 -4.33 -1.24 14.80
C THR A 53 -3.01 -0.45 14.81
N ALA A 54 -1.87 -1.12 14.62
CA ALA A 54 -0.54 -0.51 14.61
C ALA A 54 -0.22 0.23 13.30
N ILE A 55 -1.10 1.15 12.88
CA ILE A 55 -1.01 1.86 11.61
C ILE A 55 0.29 2.67 11.49
N GLU A 56 0.65 3.43 12.53
CA GLU A 56 1.88 4.24 12.53
C GLU A 56 3.13 3.36 12.39
N ARG A 57 3.22 2.28 13.19
CA ARG A 57 4.34 1.32 13.11
C ARG A 57 4.40 0.63 11.75
N ALA A 58 3.25 0.39 11.11
CA ALA A 58 3.21 -0.18 9.78
C ALA A 58 3.72 0.84 8.74
N GLY A 59 3.40 2.13 8.90
CA GLY A 59 3.99 3.23 8.14
C GLY A 59 5.51 3.27 8.29
N ASP A 60 6.01 3.25 9.53
CA ASP A 60 7.45 3.24 9.81
C ASP A 60 8.15 2.04 9.17
N ALA A 61 7.54 0.85 9.27
CA ALA A 61 8.06 -0.37 8.66
C ALA A 61 8.08 -0.29 7.12
N PHE A 62 7.09 0.36 6.50
CA PHE A 62 7.07 0.63 5.08
C PHE A 62 8.24 1.54 4.69
N THR A 63 8.34 2.72 5.29
CA THR A 63 9.38 3.71 5.01
C THR A 63 10.78 3.14 5.26
N GLY A 64 10.99 2.46 6.39
CA GLY A 64 12.26 1.82 6.72
C GLY A 64 12.69 0.77 5.71
N ALA A 65 11.75 -0.02 5.18
CA ALA A 65 12.05 -0.97 4.11
C ALA A 65 12.39 -0.27 2.78
N ILE A 66 11.69 0.81 2.42
CA ILE A 66 12.03 1.59 1.23
C ILE A 66 13.45 2.16 1.34
N ILE A 67 13.79 2.78 2.47
CA ILE A 67 15.14 3.31 2.73
C ILE A 67 16.18 2.19 2.65
N ARG A 68 15.96 1.08 3.38
CA ARG A 68 16.92 -0.03 3.48
C ARG A 68 17.34 -0.60 2.12
N TYR A 69 16.42 -0.66 1.16
CA TYR A 69 16.68 -1.25 -0.16
C TYR A 69 17.11 -0.24 -1.23
N ASN A 70 17.02 1.06 -0.95
CA ASN A 70 17.32 2.08 -1.95
C ASN A 70 18.47 3.00 -1.56
N LEU A 71 18.91 3.00 -0.31
CA LEU A 71 20.09 3.73 0.12
C LEU A 71 21.37 3.07 -0.43
N LEU A 72 22.23 3.87 -1.08
CA LEU A 72 23.45 3.42 -1.75
C LEU A 72 24.72 3.88 -1.03
N SER A 73 24.75 5.14 -0.61
CA SER A 73 25.88 5.76 0.10
C SER A 73 25.39 6.94 0.94
N TRP A 74 26.22 7.41 1.88
CA TRP A 74 25.99 8.66 2.58
C TRP A 74 27.31 9.40 2.85
N THR A 75 27.21 10.65 3.27
CA THR A 75 28.33 11.42 3.84
C THR A 75 27.86 12.15 5.10
N GLY A 76 28.80 12.55 5.96
CA GLY A 76 28.49 13.28 7.20
C GLY A 76 28.05 12.41 8.38
N ILE A 77 28.00 11.08 8.20
CA ILE A 77 27.72 10.11 9.27
C ILE A 77 29.04 9.48 9.70
N VAL A 78 29.37 9.64 10.98
CA VAL A 78 30.60 9.13 11.59
C VAL A 78 30.28 8.29 12.82
N GLY A 79 31.20 7.39 13.16
CA GLY A 79 31.10 6.57 14.36
C GLY A 79 31.55 7.31 15.61
N GLN A 80 31.57 6.58 16.73
CA GLN A 80 31.88 7.16 18.04
C GLN A 80 33.31 7.70 18.12
N GLN A 81 34.23 7.21 17.29
CA GLN A 81 35.63 7.62 17.25
C GLN A 81 35.92 8.62 16.12
N GLY A 82 34.87 9.10 15.44
CA GLY A 82 34.97 10.06 14.33
C GLY A 82 35.34 9.41 13.00
N GLU A 83 35.33 8.08 12.91
CA GLU A 83 35.55 7.33 11.69
C GLU A 83 34.36 7.47 10.73
N VAL A 84 34.63 7.60 9.44
CA VAL A 84 33.57 7.56 8.43
C VAL A 84 33.00 6.14 8.39
N ILE A 85 31.69 6.04 8.56
CA ILE A 85 30.97 4.77 8.49
C ILE A 85 30.40 4.63 7.09
N GLU A 86 30.52 3.45 6.48
CA GLU A 86 29.85 3.13 5.22
C GLU A 86 28.50 2.43 5.49
N PRO A 87 27.50 2.58 4.61
CA PRO A 87 26.25 1.83 4.71
C PRO A 87 26.51 0.32 4.54
N THR A 88 26.04 -0.46 5.51
CA THR A 88 26.10 -1.91 5.51
C THR A 88 24.73 -2.48 5.83
N HIS A 89 24.39 -3.56 5.13
CA HIS A 89 23.16 -4.31 5.38
C HIS A 89 23.29 -5.22 6.61
N ASP A 90 22.15 -5.64 7.13
CA ASP A 90 22.08 -6.64 8.19
C ASP A 90 22.63 -7.98 7.69
N VAL A 91 23.39 -8.67 8.54
CA VAL A 91 24.03 -9.95 8.21
C VAL A 91 23.46 -11.03 9.13
N VAL A 92 23.05 -12.15 8.55
CA VAL A 92 22.67 -13.33 9.31
C VAL A 92 23.94 -14.09 9.66
N VAL A 93 24.30 -14.12 10.95
CA VAL A 93 25.43 -14.88 11.46
C VAL A 93 24.90 -16.25 11.90
N PRO A 94 25.43 -17.37 11.38
CA PRO A 94 25.05 -18.70 11.83
C PRO A 94 25.24 -18.82 13.35
N SER A 95 24.25 -19.36 14.05
CA SER A 95 24.46 -19.83 15.41
C SER A 95 25.28 -21.12 15.33
N ASP A 96 26.33 -21.24 16.14
CA ASP A 96 27.24 -22.40 16.16
C ASP A 96 26.56 -23.70 16.65
N GLU A 97 25.26 -23.66 16.94
CA GLU A 97 24.48 -24.76 17.48
C GLU A 97 23.31 -25.12 16.53
N ASN A 98 23.50 -26.20 15.77
CA ASN A 98 22.49 -27.03 15.09
C ASN A 98 21.20 -26.32 14.58
N ASP A 99 21.18 -25.96 13.30
CA ASP A 99 19.97 -25.73 12.49
C ASP A 99 18.97 -24.67 12.99
N GLU A 100 19.39 -23.77 13.89
CA GLU A 100 18.58 -22.63 14.32
C GLU A 100 18.85 -21.36 13.51
N ILE A 101 17.77 -20.59 13.34
CA ILE A 101 17.72 -19.28 12.68
C ILE A 101 18.91 -18.44 13.16
N GLY A 102 19.83 -18.12 12.25
CA GLY A 102 21.01 -17.33 12.58
C GLY A 102 20.66 -15.98 13.21
N ILE A 103 21.53 -15.49 14.10
CA ILE A 103 21.35 -14.19 14.74
C ILE A 103 21.52 -13.11 13.67
N VAL A 104 20.53 -12.23 13.53
CA VAL A 104 20.64 -11.06 12.66
C VAL A 104 21.49 -10.01 13.36
N GLN A 105 22.71 -9.81 12.86
CA GLN A 105 23.55 -8.69 13.26
C GLN A 105 23.12 -7.44 12.48
N PRO A 106 22.64 -6.39 13.16
CA PRO A 106 22.21 -5.18 12.48
C PRO A 106 23.41 -4.45 11.86
N GLY A 107 23.25 -4.07 10.59
CA GLY A 107 24.20 -3.23 9.87
C GLY A 107 24.01 -1.75 10.20
N THR A 108 24.85 -0.90 9.60
CA THR A 108 24.81 0.55 9.83
C THR A 108 23.56 1.19 9.23
N ILE A 109 22.95 0.57 8.21
CA ILE A 109 21.65 1.01 7.66
C ILE A 109 20.53 0.83 8.69
N SER A 110 20.59 -0.22 9.51
CA SER A 110 19.61 -0.40 10.59
C SER A 110 19.80 0.64 11.69
N ALA A 111 21.05 1.02 12.01
CA ALA A 111 21.32 2.14 12.91
C ALA A 111 20.83 3.49 12.34
N PHE A 112 21.01 3.72 11.02
CA PHE A 112 20.47 4.89 10.32
C PHE A 112 18.94 4.96 10.45
N ILE A 113 18.24 3.85 10.23
CA ILE A 113 16.77 3.78 10.33
C ILE A 113 16.29 3.96 11.77
N ALA A 114 17.07 3.51 12.75
CA ALA A 114 16.74 3.66 14.17
C ALA A 114 16.96 5.08 14.71
N GLU A 115 17.74 5.92 14.03
CA GLU A 115 17.96 7.31 14.40
C GLU A 115 16.80 8.20 13.87
N PRO A 116 15.92 8.74 14.73
CA PRO A 116 14.70 9.41 14.30
C PRO A 116 14.93 10.56 13.34
N ARG A 117 16.00 11.35 13.54
CA ARG A 117 16.29 12.52 12.71
C ARG A 117 16.66 12.14 11.29
N LEU A 118 17.42 11.05 11.13
CA LEU A 118 17.85 10.54 9.83
C LEU A 118 16.68 9.86 9.11
N PHE A 119 15.88 9.10 9.87
CA PHE A 119 14.68 8.45 9.37
C PHE A 119 13.67 9.45 8.83
N GLU A 120 13.27 10.45 9.63
CA GLU A 120 12.31 11.48 9.22
C GLU A 120 12.83 12.32 8.04
N ALA A 121 14.11 12.66 8.04
CA ALA A 121 14.71 13.40 6.92
C ALA A 121 14.70 12.57 5.63
N ALA A 122 15.06 11.28 5.69
CA ALA A 122 15.01 10.40 4.53
C ALA A 122 13.57 10.17 4.04
N ASP A 123 12.61 10.03 4.96
CA ASP A 123 11.20 9.95 4.61
C ASP A 123 10.76 11.21 3.85
N ARG A 124 10.99 12.39 4.42
CA ARG A 124 10.60 13.68 3.84
C ARG A 124 11.23 13.95 2.47
N GLU A 125 12.52 13.67 2.32
CA GLU A 125 13.29 14.08 1.12
C GLU A 125 13.28 13.05 -0.01
N TYR A 126 12.98 11.79 0.30
CA TYR A 126 13.06 10.69 -0.66
C TYR A 126 11.77 9.87 -0.77
N VAL A 127 11.22 9.38 0.35
CA VAL A 127 10.08 8.45 0.32
C VAL A 127 8.76 9.19 0.06
N LEU A 128 8.48 10.24 0.82
CA LEU A 128 7.23 11.00 0.74
C LEU A 128 6.98 11.58 -0.67
N PRO A 129 7.94 12.25 -1.34
CA PRO A 129 7.73 12.76 -2.69
C PRO A 129 7.39 11.65 -3.70
N TRP A 130 8.03 10.48 -3.56
CA TRP A 130 7.72 9.33 -4.40
C TRP A 130 6.31 8.78 -4.12
N THR A 131 5.93 8.63 -2.86
CA THR A 131 4.58 8.14 -2.50
C THR A 131 3.48 9.07 -2.97
N GLN A 132 3.70 10.40 -2.94
CA GLN A 132 2.77 11.39 -3.45
C GLN A 132 2.58 11.24 -4.97
N LEU A 133 3.69 11.11 -5.72
CA LEU A 133 3.64 10.87 -7.16
C LEU A 133 2.97 9.53 -7.51
N ASP A 134 3.17 8.48 -6.71
CA ASP A 134 2.48 7.20 -6.90
C ASP A 134 0.98 7.31 -6.60
N ALA A 135 0.60 8.03 -5.54
CA ALA A 135 -0.79 8.29 -5.21
C ALA A 135 -1.52 9.10 -6.30
N GLU A 136 -0.85 10.10 -6.89
CA GLU A 136 -1.39 10.87 -8.03
C GLU A 136 -1.63 9.99 -9.26
N LYS A 137 -0.70 9.07 -9.58
CA LYS A 137 -0.91 8.08 -10.66
C LYS A 137 -2.13 7.20 -10.39
N ASN A 138 -2.38 6.88 -9.13
CA ASN A 138 -3.55 6.11 -8.71
C ASN A 138 -4.84 6.94 -8.62
N GLY A 139 -4.75 8.28 -8.58
CA GLY A 139 -5.91 9.18 -8.58
C GLY A 139 -6.73 9.16 -9.88
N PHE A 140 -6.17 8.61 -10.97
CA PHE A 140 -6.88 8.37 -12.23
C PHE A 140 -7.41 6.93 -12.37
N ALA A 141 -7.20 6.06 -11.37
CA ALA A 141 -7.83 4.76 -11.35
C ALA A 141 -9.32 4.95 -10.99
N PRO A 142 -10.28 4.53 -11.85
CA PRO A 142 -11.68 4.54 -11.47
C PRO A 142 -11.85 3.72 -10.20
N SER A 143 -12.38 4.35 -9.15
CA SER A 143 -12.69 3.70 -7.88
C SER A 143 -13.42 2.38 -8.12
N PRO A 144 -12.97 1.25 -7.56
CA PRO A 144 -13.71 0.00 -7.63
C PRO A 144 -14.85 0.07 -6.62
N ASN A 145 -15.88 0.87 -6.95
CA ASN A 145 -17.25 0.74 -6.45
C ASN A 145 -18.16 1.68 -7.23
N GLY A 146 -18.80 1.10 -8.24
CA GLY A 146 -19.84 1.71 -9.06
C GLY A 146 -20.43 0.63 -9.97
N THR A 147 -21.37 -0.12 -9.39
CA THR A 147 -22.24 -1.11 -10.01
C THR A 147 -22.65 -0.81 -11.44
N SER A 148 -22.75 -1.87 -12.24
CA SER A 148 -23.48 -1.96 -13.50
C SER A 148 -24.71 -1.03 -13.59
N GLU A 149 -24.56 0.13 -14.20
CA GLU A 149 -25.66 0.81 -14.87
C GLU A 149 -25.52 0.51 -16.36
N GLY A 150 -26.05 -0.66 -16.75
CA GLY A 150 -26.48 -0.83 -18.12
C GLY A 150 -27.50 0.27 -18.40
N ALA A 151 -27.21 1.09 -19.41
CA ALA A 151 -28.15 2.07 -19.94
C ALA A 151 -29.51 1.40 -20.19
N MET A 152 -30.48 1.65 -19.32
CA MET A 152 -31.88 1.52 -19.68
C MET A 152 -32.25 2.78 -20.45
N PRO A 153 -32.75 2.68 -21.69
CA PRO A 153 -33.29 3.85 -22.37
C PRO A 153 -34.49 4.38 -21.59
N GLU A 154 -34.54 5.69 -21.53
CA GLU A 154 -35.57 6.52 -20.91
C GLU A 154 -36.96 6.12 -21.44
N ALA A 155 -37.86 5.72 -20.54
CA ALA A 155 -39.27 5.54 -20.88
C ALA A 155 -39.93 6.91 -20.87
N ASP A 156 -40.00 7.51 -22.06
CA ASP A 156 -40.74 8.74 -22.32
C ASP A 156 -42.21 8.52 -21.94
N THR A 157 -42.65 9.14 -20.85
CA THR A 157 -44.03 9.06 -20.37
C THR A 157 -44.84 10.17 -21.02
N VAL A 158 -45.43 9.88 -22.18
CA VAL A 158 -46.53 10.69 -22.72
C VAL A 158 -47.84 9.93 -22.55
N THR A 159 -48.66 10.48 -21.66
CA THR A 159 -50.06 10.17 -21.40
C THR A 159 -50.93 10.41 -22.63
N SER A 160 -51.62 9.37 -23.12
CA SER A 160 -52.95 9.47 -23.74
C SER A 160 -53.59 8.07 -23.82
N PRO A 161 -54.87 7.90 -23.44
CA PRO A 161 -55.54 6.61 -23.52
C PRO A 161 -56.12 6.42 -24.92
N ALA A 162 -55.70 5.37 -25.62
CA ALA A 162 -56.37 4.88 -26.82
C ALA A 162 -57.05 3.55 -26.49
N THR A 163 -58.38 3.56 -26.48
CA THR A 163 -59.24 2.37 -26.39
C THR A 163 -58.98 1.46 -27.61
N PRO A 164 -58.78 0.13 -27.42
CA PRO A 164 -58.97 -0.81 -28.51
C PRO A 164 -60.09 -1.81 -28.22
N GLU A 165 -60.81 -2.09 -29.29
CA GLU A 165 -61.95 -2.98 -29.42
C GLU A 165 -61.58 -4.46 -29.32
N SER A 166 -62.63 -5.27 -29.20
CA SER A 166 -62.62 -6.72 -29.03
C SER A 166 -61.88 -7.48 -30.14
N SER A 167 -61.30 -8.61 -29.75
CA SER A 167 -61.38 -9.94 -30.41
C SER A 167 -60.02 -10.63 -30.43
N GLY A 168 -60.01 -11.94 -30.17
CA GLY A 168 -58.88 -12.80 -30.51
C GLY A 168 -58.41 -13.67 -29.37
N ASP A 169 -58.90 -14.90 -29.40
CA ASP A 169 -58.51 -16.07 -28.63
C ASP A 169 -56.98 -16.28 -28.61
N VAL A 170 -56.34 -16.20 -27.44
CA VAL A 170 -54.97 -16.72 -27.22
C VAL A 170 -54.88 -17.35 -25.83
N THR A 171 -54.60 -18.64 -25.83
CA THR A 171 -54.52 -19.52 -24.67
C THR A 171 -53.26 -19.20 -23.85
N SER A 172 -53.44 -18.72 -22.62
CA SER A 172 -52.33 -18.43 -21.70
C SER A 172 -51.85 -19.70 -20.97
N ALA A 173 -50.57 -20.04 -21.14
CA ALA A 173 -49.89 -21.11 -20.42
C ALA A 173 -49.69 -20.75 -18.92
N PRO A 174 -49.82 -21.70 -17.99
CA PRO A 174 -49.74 -21.43 -16.55
C PRO A 174 -48.28 -21.31 -16.08
N THR A 175 -47.93 -20.19 -15.45
CA THR A 175 -46.68 -20.05 -14.70
C THR A 175 -46.93 -20.35 -13.22
N GLU A 176 -46.49 -21.53 -12.78
CA GLU A 176 -46.40 -21.90 -11.36
C GLU A 176 -45.35 -21.03 -10.65
N SER A 177 -45.77 -20.21 -9.69
CA SER A 177 -44.99 -19.95 -8.46
C SER A 177 -45.83 -19.20 -7.41
N THR A 178 -46.86 -19.86 -6.88
CA THR A 178 -47.60 -19.33 -5.72
C THR A 178 -46.96 -19.87 -4.45
N LYS A 179 -46.22 -19.03 -3.71
CA LYS A 179 -45.67 -19.36 -2.39
C LYS A 179 -46.81 -19.69 -1.39
N PRO A 180 -46.71 -20.77 -0.60
CA PRO A 180 -47.78 -21.16 0.31
C PRO A 180 -47.90 -20.20 1.51
N ARG A 181 -49.12 -19.75 1.77
CA ARG A 181 -49.51 -18.87 2.87
C ARG A 181 -49.47 -19.64 4.20
N ARG A 182 -48.72 -19.15 5.19
CA ARG A 182 -48.63 -19.73 6.55
C ARG A 182 -50.03 -19.85 7.19
N LYS A 183 -50.37 -21.05 7.68
CA LYS A 183 -51.58 -21.30 8.49
C LYS A 183 -51.41 -20.66 9.88
N ARG A 184 -52.41 -19.88 10.33
CA ARG A 184 -52.49 -19.37 11.72
C ARG A 184 -52.79 -20.54 12.68
N ALA A 185 -52.07 -20.58 13.80
CA ALA A 185 -52.34 -21.49 14.92
C ALA A 185 -53.67 -21.13 15.62
N LYS A 186 -54.38 -22.16 16.10
CA LYS A 186 -55.62 -22.01 16.88
C LYS A 186 -55.32 -21.49 18.29
N PRO A 187 -56.14 -20.58 18.85
CA PRO A 187 -56.04 -20.23 20.26
C PRO A 187 -56.62 -21.35 21.14
N SER A 188 -55.96 -21.60 22.27
CA SER A 188 -56.39 -22.50 23.34
C SER A 188 -57.51 -21.89 24.19
N GLY A 189 -58.45 -22.74 24.64
CA GLY A 189 -59.19 -22.54 25.89
C GLY A 189 -60.71 -22.40 25.74
N LYS A 190 -61.46 -23.44 26.10
CA LYS A 190 -62.08 -23.61 27.42
C LYS A 190 -62.56 -25.05 27.58
#